data_AF-A0A383UZD2-F1
#
_entry.id   AF-A0A383UZD2-F1
#
_cell.length_a   1.000
_cell.length_b   1.000
_cell.length_c   1.000
_cell.angle_alpha   90.00
_cell.angle_beta   90.00
_cell.angle_gamma   90.00
#
_symmetry.space_group_name_H-M   'P 1'
#
loop_
_entity.id
_entity.type
_entity.pdbx_description
1 polymer ?
#
loop_
_entity_poly.entity_id
_entity_poly.type
_entity_poly.pdbx_seq_one_letter_code
_entity_poly.pdbx_strand_id
1 'polypeptide(L)'
;MKPGEREMYDAWTDGYAVPSYDWTECTKPIVGGPGAQARFERRAVAARKIWKNDTITSSNVAWIAANQVYMLPLIIAVGKVQGAEKNLVGGQTALTEMELAEVQTIHRVNAIATIVQNRCNAEINRFNRIINENKDEMKAREHSIKTKMPNHRPRNNPVNLRTSY
;
A
#
# COMPACT_ATOMS: atom_id res chain seq x y z
N MET A 1 9.16 -5.71 9.45
CA MET A 1 8.40 -6.98 9.44
C MET A 1 9.29 -8.06 8.85
N LYS A 2 9.25 -9.32 9.32
CA LYS A 2 10.04 -10.45 8.77
C LYS A 2 9.37 -11.01 7.50
N PRO A 3 10.09 -11.74 6.62
CA PRO A 3 9.53 -12.26 5.37
C PRO A 3 8.24 -13.08 5.56
N GLY A 4 8.25 -14.12 6.39
CA GLY A 4 7.04 -14.94 6.63
C GLY A 4 5.91 -14.24 7.39
N GLU A 5 6.18 -13.13 8.08
CA GLU A 5 5.12 -12.28 8.65
C GLU A 5 4.43 -11.47 7.53
N ARG A 6 5.23 -10.98 6.57
CA ARG A 6 4.74 -10.19 5.44
C ARG A 6 3.93 -11.05 4.47
N GLU A 7 4.43 -12.22 4.10
CA GLU A 7 3.72 -13.15 3.22
C GLU A 7 2.34 -13.52 3.77
N MET A 8 2.25 -13.84 5.07
CA MET A 8 0.98 -14.15 5.72
C MET A 8 0.04 -12.94 5.77
N TYR A 9 0.58 -11.74 6.01
CA TYR A 9 -0.20 -10.52 6.04
C TYR A 9 -0.78 -10.19 4.66
N ASP A 10 0.05 -10.25 3.62
CA ASP A 10 -0.33 -9.97 2.24
C ASP A 10 -1.42 -10.96 1.78
N ALA A 11 -1.23 -12.26 2.05
CA ALA A 11 -2.25 -13.29 1.78
C ALA A 11 -3.57 -13.02 2.53
N TRP A 12 -3.51 -12.66 3.82
CA TRP A 12 -4.72 -12.31 4.57
C TRP A 12 -5.42 -11.07 4.00
N THR A 13 -4.67 -10.05 3.57
CA THR A 13 -5.25 -8.86 2.93
C THR A 13 -5.83 -9.13 1.55
N ASP A 14 -5.27 -10.11 0.83
CA ASP A 14 -5.78 -10.58 -0.47
C ASP A 14 -7.04 -11.47 -0.32
N GLY A 15 -7.49 -11.72 0.92
CA GLY A 15 -8.75 -12.39 1.21
C GLY A 15 -8.63 -13.90 1.46
N TYR A 16 -7.42 -14.42 1.65
CA TYR A 16 -7.26 -15.83 2.03
C TYR A 16 -7.92 -16.10 3.38
N ALA A 17 -8.69 -17.19 3.43
CA ALA A 17 -9.43 -17.58 4.61
C ALA A 17 -8.50 -18.01 5.75
N VAL A 18 -8.81 -17.57 6.97
CA VAL A 18 -8.15 -18.04 8.20
C VAL A 18 -8.96 -19.19 8.82
N PRO A 19 -8.30 -20.16 9.48
CA PRO A 19 -9.02 -21.24 10.16
C PRO A 19 -9.95 -20.70 11.24
N SER A 20 -11.13 -21.31 11.42
CA SER A 20 -12.02 -21.05 12.54
C SER A 20 -11.66 -21.90 13.75
N TYR A 21 -11.86 -21.37 14.95
CA TYR A 21 -11.62 -22.07 16.21
C TYR A 21 -12.81 -21.91 17.15
N ASP A 22 -12.99 -22.88 18.05
CA ASP A 22 -13.86 -22.70 19.21
C ASP A 22 -13.11 -21.85 20.26
N TRP A 23 -13.43 -20.57 20.32
CA TRP A 23 -12.77 -19.63 21.22
C TRP A 23 -13.07 -19.85 22.71
N THR A 24 -14.10 -20.64 23.03
CA THR A 24 -14.40 -20.99 24.42
C THR A 24 -13.51 -22.12 24.92
N GLU A 25 -13.16 -23.07 24.05
CA GLU A 25 -12.31 -24.22 24.39
C GLU A 25 -10.82 -24.01 24.08
N CYS A 26 -10.51 -23.25 23.03
CA CYS A 26 -9.14 -23.02 22.56
C CYS A 26 -8.42 -22.00 23.43
N THR A 27 -8.17 -22.33 24.70
CA THR A 27 -7.51 -21.48 25.70
C THR A 27 -6.32 -22.20 26.33
N LYS A 28 -5.30 -21.44 26.73
CA LYS A 28 -4.17 -21.95 27.51
C LYS A 28 -3.70 -20.88 28.49
N PRO A 29 -3.32 -21.24 29.74
CA PRO A 29 -2.73 -20.28 30.65
C PRO A 29 -1.42 -19.71 30.07
N ILE A 30 -1.20 -18.41 30.29
CA ILE A 30 0.04 -17.75 29.91
C ILE A 30 1.10 -18.11 30.94
N VAL A 31 2.14 -18.80 30.51
CA VAL A 31 3.31 -19.10 31.35
C VAL A 31 4.33 -17.97 31.21
N GLY A 32 4.62 -17.29 32.31
CA GLY A 32 5.64 -16.23 32.38
C GLY A 32 5.23 -15.06 33.29
N GLY A 33 6.14 -14.08 33.41
CA GLY A 33 5.90 -12.86 34.18
C GLY A 33 5.11 -11.78 33.41
N PRO A 34 5.00 -10.56 33.98
CA PRO A 34 4.21 -9.46 33.42
C PRO A 34 4.52 -9.11 31.95
N GLY A 35 5.79 -9.24 31.53
CA GLY A 35 6.19 -9.02 30.15
C GLY A 35 5.60 -10.04 29.15
N ALA A 36 5.40 -11.29 29.58
CA ALA A 36 4.73 -12.29 28.76
C ALA A 36 3.24 -11.97 28.62
N GLN A 37 2.59 -11.60 29.74
CA GLN A 37 1.18 -11.19 29.79
C GLN A 37 0.90 -10.05 28.79
N ALA A 38 1.64 -8.95 28.92
CA ALA A 38 1.48 -7.76 28.07
C ALA A 38 1.74 -8.04 26.57
N ARG A 39 2.60 -9.02 26.27
CA ARG A 39 2.86 -9.45 24.89
C ARG A 39 1.66 -10.21 24.31
N PHE A 40 1.07 -11.13 25.08
CA PHE A 40 -0.09 -11.90 24.63
C PHE A 40 -1.36 -11.05 24.55
N GLU A 41 -1.53 -10.06 25.41
CA GLU A 41 -2.62 -9.07 25.31
C GLU A 41 -2.54 -8.26 24.02
N ARG A 42 -1.36 -7.72 23.70
CA ARG A 42 -1.14 -7.02 22.42
C ARG A 42 -1.46 -7.89 21.21
N ARG A 43 -1.12 -9.18 21.28
CA ARG A 43 -1.44 -10.14 20.22
C ARG A 43 -2.92 -10.50 20.19
N ALA A 44 -3.62 -10.50 21.33
CA ALA A 44 -5.07 -10.71 21.37
C ALA A 44 -5.81 -9.60 20.62
N VAL A 45 -5.39 -8.35 20.77
CA VAL A 45 -5.94 -7.21 19.99
C VAL A 45 -5.76 -7.44 18.47
N ALA A 46 -4.61 -7.96 18.05
CA ALA A 46 -4.39 -8.31 16.64
C ALA A 46 -5.28 -9.49 16.19
N ALA A 47 -5.42 -10.52 17.03
CA ALA A 47 -6.27 -11.67 16.75
C ALA A 47 -7.75 -11.27 16.59
N ARG A 48 -8.28 -10.39 17.44
CA ARG A 48 -9.66 -9.87 17.30
C ARG A 48 -9.91 -9.28 15.91
N LYS A 49 -8.94 -8.55 15.35
CA LYS A 49 -9.02 -7.98 14.00
C LYS A 49 -8.99 -9.05 12.91
N ILE A 50 -8.14 -10.08 13.05
CA ILE A 50 -8.01 -11.18 12.07
C ILE A 50 -9.31 -11.97 11.97
N TRP A 51 -9.88 -12.34 13.11
CA TRP A 51 -11.07 -13.20 13.19
C TRP A 51 -12.39 -12.44 13.34
N LYS A 52 -12.35 -11.10 13.38
CA LYS A 52 -13.50 -10.22 13.59
C LYS A 52 -14.35 -10.65 14.80
N ASN A 53 -13.67 -11.00 15.90
CA ASN A 53 -14.29 -11.48 17.12
C ASN A 53 -13.62 -10.82 18.33
N ASP A 54 -14.36 -9.96 19.03
CA ASP A 54 -13.86 -9.18 20.16
C ASP A 54 -13.72 -9.98 21.48
N THR A 55 -14.30 -11.18 21.55
CA THR A 55 -14.21 -12.03 22.75
C THR A 55 -12.87 -12.75 22.89
N ILE A 56 -12.03 -12.74 21.84
CA ILE A 56 -10.72 -13.40 21.85
C ILE A 56 -9.83 -12.79 22.94
N THR A 57 -9.27 -13.65 23.79
CA THR A 57 -8.44 -13.29 24.94
C THR A 57 -6.96 -13.60 24.70
N SER A 58 -6.10 -13.12 25.60
CA SER A 58 -4.68 -13.45 25.62
C SER A 58 -4.42 -14.95 25.83
N SER A 59 -5.28 -15.64 26.57
CA SER A 59 -5.26 -17.11 26.74
C SER A 59 -5.57 -17.86 25.44
N ASN A 60 -6.45 -17.34 24.58
CA ASN A 60 -6.69 -17.93 23.26
C ASN A 60 -5.44 -17.83 22.38
N VAL A 61 -4.77 -16.69 22.41
CA VAL A 61 -3.52 -16.50 21.66
C VAL A 61 -2.40 -17.38 22.21
N ALA A 62 -2.34 -17.60 23.53
CA ALA A 62 -1.41 -18.55 24.13
C ALA A 62 -1.66 -19.98 23.62
N TRP A 63 -2.92 -20.38 23.45
CA TRP A 63 -3.27 -21.65 22.83
C TRP A 63 -2.84 -21.71 21.36
N ILE A 64 -3.06 -20.67 20.56
CA ILE A 64 -2.58 -20.58 19.17
C ILE A 64 -1.06 -20.74 19.12
N ALA A 65 -0.34 -20.02 19.97
CA ALA A 65 1.13 -20.08 20.01
C ALA A 65 1.67 -21.46 20.37
N ALA A 66 0.87 -22.31 21.03
CA ALA A 66 1.24 -23.68 21.39
C ALA A 66 0.77 -24.73 20.37
N ASN A 67 -0.40 -24.55 19.74
CA ASN A 67 -1.06 -25.59 18.95
C ASN A 67 -1.19 -25.25 17.45
N GLN A 68 -1.14 -23.96 17.10
CA GLN A 68 -1.34 -23.44 15.74
C GLN A 68 -0.20 -22.47 15.39
N VAL A 69 1.03 -22.94 15.59
CA VAL A 69 2.26 -22.11 15.52
C VAL A 69 2.38 -21.37 14.17
N TYR A 70 1.89 -21.97 13.09
CA TYR A 70 1.90 -21.37 11.75
C TYR A 70 1.03 -20.10 11.65
N MET A 71 0.04 -19.88 12.54
CA MET A 71 -0.75 -18.64 12.56
C MET A 71 -0.05 -17.48 13.28
N LEU A 72 0.98 -17.76 14.06
CA LEU A 72 1.65 -16.75 14.87
C LEU A 72 2.31 -15.63 14.04
N PRO A 73 2.94 -15.89 12.88
CA PRO A 73 3.45 -14.84 12.00
C PRO A 73 2.38 -13.84 11.58
N LEU A 74 1.17 -14.27 11.23
CA LEU A 74 0.06 -13.38 10.87
C LEU A 74 -0.32 -12.46 12.05
N ILE A 75 -0.50 -13.05 13.24
CA ILE A 75 -0.84 -12.30 14.46
C ILE A 75 0.23 -11.23 14.76
N ILE A 76 1.50 -11.60 14.63
CA ILE A 76 2.62 -10.66 14.82
C ILE A 76 2.60 -9.56 13.76
N ALA A 77 2.34 -9.91 12.50
CA ALA A 77 2.30 -8.97 11.39
C ALA A 77 1.21 -7.90 11.59
N VAL A 78 -0.03 -8.35 11.87
CA VAL A 78 -1.16 -7.45 12.15
C VAL A 78 -0.88 -6.58 13.38
N GLY A 79 -0.30 -7.14 14.44
CA GLY A 79 0.10 -6.38 15.63
C GLY A 79 1.16 -5.32 15.34
N LYS A 80 2.10 -5.58 14.42
CA LYS A 80 3.09 -4.59 13.97
C LYS A 80 2.45 -3.46 13.16
N VAL A 81 1.51 -3.79 12.27
CA VAL A 81 0.77 -2.77 11.50
C VAL A 81 -0.05 -1.89 12.44
N GLN A 82 -0.82 -2.49 13.36
CA GLN A 82 -1.57 -1.72 14.37
C GLN A 82 -0.64 -0.86 15.24
N GLY A 83 0.52 -1.38 15.62
CA GLY A 83 1.51 -0.62 16.37
C GLY A 83 2.09 0.55 15.56
N ALA A 84 2.36 0.35 14.27
CA ALA A 84 2.81 1.42 13.38
C ALA A 84 1.73 2.48 13.16
N GLU A 85 0.48 2.07 12.93
CA GLU A 85 -0.69 2.96 12.85
C GLU A 85 -0.84 3.78 14.14
N LYS A 86 -0.70 3.14 15.30
CA LYS A 86 -0.73 3.82 16.61
C LYS A 86 0.48 4.73 16.82
N ASN A 87 1.69 4.36 16.41
CA ASN A 87 2.90 5.16 16.62
C ASN A 87 2.99 6.36 15.67
N LEU A 88 2.43 6.26 14.46
CA LEU A 88 2.23 7.40 13.56
C LEU A 88 1.36 8.50 14.22
N VAL A 89 0.58 8.12 15.23
CA VAL A 89 -0.34 8.97 15.97
C VAL A 89 0.19 9.30 17.38
N GLY A 90 0.86 8.32 18.01
CA GLY A 90 1.11 8.21 19.45
C GLY A 90 2.14 9.17 20.04
N GLY A 91 2.47 10.25 19.33
CA GLY A 91 3.11 11.43 19.91
C GLY A 91 2.11 12.47 20.42
N GLN A 92 0.81 12.34 20.15
CA GLN A 92 -0.21 13.32 20.51
C GLN A 92 -1.23 12.73 21.49
N THR A 93 -1.09 13.07 22.76
CA THR A 93 -2.11 12.84 23.82
C THR A 93 -3.30 13.81 23.72
N ALA A 94 -3.30 14.69 22.72
CA ALA A 94 -4.26 15.80 22.60
C ALA A 94 -5.52 15.45 21.82
N LEU A 95 -5.53 14.37 21.03
CA LEU A 95 -6.65 14.02 20.16
C LEU A 95 -7.55 12.96 20.80
N THR A 96 -8.86 13.16 20.68
CA THR A 96 -9.90 12.19 21.03
C THR A 96 -9.88 10.99 20.07
N GLU A 97 -10.51 9.88 20.49
CA GLU A 97 -10.65 8.68 19.64
C GLU A 97 -11.35 8.97 18.31
N MET A 98 -12.31 9.91 18.30
CA MET A 98 -13.04 10.33 17.11
C MET A 98 -12.17 11.14 16.15
N GLU A 99 -11.43 12.14 16.66
CA GLU A 99 -10.47 12.93 15.87
C GLU A 99 -9.36 12.02 15.31
N LEU A 100 -8.97 11.00 16.07
CA LEU A 100 -8.02 10.01 15.60
C LEU A 100 -8.59 9.16 14.44
N ALA A 101 -9.82 8.68 14.56
CA ALA A 101 -10.49 7.95 13.48
C ALA A 101 -10.65 8.81 12.22
N GLU A 102 -10.92 10.10 12.41
CA GLU A 102 -11.01 11.09 11.33
C GLU A 102 -9.65 11.27 10.64
N VAL A 103 -8.55 11.47 11.39
CA VAL A 103 -7.19 11.58 10.83
C VAL A 103 -6.82 10.31 10.04
N GLN A 104 -7.14 9.13 10.56
CA GLN A 104 -6.90 7.87 9.84
C GLN A 104 -7.69 7.81 8.53
N THR A 105 -8.94 8.27 8.54
CA THR A 105 -9.79 8.31 7.35
C THR A 105 -9.24 9.30 6.33
N ILE A 106 -8.85 10.51 6.76
CA ILE A 106 -8.22 11.53 5.91
C ILE A 106 -6.92 10.99 5.28
N HIS A 107 -6.08 10.31 6.05
CA HIS A 107 -4.85 9.70 5.51
C HIS A 107 -5.15 8.67 4.41
N ARG A 108 -6.15 7.81 4.61
CA ARG A 108 -6.56 6.85 3.57
C ARG A 108 -7.08 7.54 2.32
N VAL A 109 -7.90 8.59 2.48
CA VAL A 109 -8.41 9.39 1.37
C VAL A 109 -7.25 10.04 0.60
N ASN A 110 -6.29 10.65 1.29
CA ASN A 110 -5.13 11.27 0.66
C ASN A 110 -4.26 10.26 -0.11
N ALA A 111 -4.06 9.06 0.45
CA ALA A 111 -3.33 8.00 -0.23
C ALA A 111 -4.04 7.59 -1.54
N ILE A 112 -5.36 7.37 -1.49
CA ILE A 112 -6.16 7.03 -2.67
C ILE A 112 -6.12 8.17 -3.71
N ALA A 113 -6.31 9.41 -3.27
CA ALA A 113 -6.28 10.58 -4.14
C ALA A 113 -4.92 10.71 -4.85
N THR A 114 -3.82 10.49 -4.14
CA THR A 114 -2.46 10.50 -4.71
C THR A 114 -2.29 9.42 -5.78
N ILE A 115 -2.77 8.19 -5.53
CA ILE A 115 -2.73 7.09 -6.50
C ILE A 115 -3.52 7.46 -7.77
N VAL A 116 -4.73 7.99 -7.60
CA VAL A 116 -5.58 8.41 -8.72
C VAL A 116 -4.91 9.54 -9.51
N GLN A 117 -4.35 10.54 -8.83
CA GLN A 117 -3.63 11.63 -9.46
C GLN A 117 -2.44 11.14 -10.28
N ASN A 118 -1.63 10.22 -9.72
CA ASN A 118 -0.51 9.63 -10.43
C ASN A 118 -0.94 8.86 -11.68
N ARG A 119 -2.06 8.14 -11.61
CA ARG A 119 -2.65 7.44 -12.77
C ARG A 119 -3.09 8.44 -13.85
N CYS A 120 -3.79 9.51 -13.49
CA CYS A 120 -4.18 10.56 -14.42
C CYS A 120 -2.97 11.22 -15.08
N ASN A 121 -1.94 11.53 -14.30
CA ASN A 121 -0.69 12.11 -14.81
C ASN A 121 0.02 11.17 -15.80
N ALA A 122 0.00 9.86 -15.55
CA ALA A 122 0.57 8.87 -16.47
C ALA A 122 -0.17 8.87 -17.83
N GLU A 123 -1.50 8.94 -17.82
CA GLU A 123 -2.30 9.02 -19.06
C GLU A 123 -2.06 10.34 -19.80
N ILE A 124 -1.99 11.47 -19.10
CA ILE A 124 -1.66 12.78 -19.70
C ILE A 124 -0.28 12.71 -20.38
N ASN A 125 0.72 12.16 -19.70
CA ASN A 125 2.06 11.99 -20.26
C ASN A 125 2.06 11.10 -21.49
N ARG A 126 1.26 10.03 -21.49
CA ARG A 126 1.07 9.15 -22.65
C ARG A 126 0.44 9.90 -23.83
N PHE A 127 -0.63 10.67 -23.61
CA PHE A 127 -1.25 11.46 -24.68
C PHE A 127 -0.31 12.52 -25.24
N ASN A 128 0.43 13.21 -24.39
CA ASN A 128 1.43 14.19 -24.81
C ASN A 128 2.50 13.55 -25.70
N ARG A 129 2.96 12.35 -25.36
CA ARG A 129 3.91 11.60 -26.19
C ARG A 129 3.33 11.31 -27.58
N ILE A 130 2.12 10.75 -27.64
CA ILE A 130 1.44 10.43 -28.90
C ILE A 130 1.22 11.69 -29.75
N ILE A 131 0.78 12.80 -29.14
CA ILE A 131 0.57 14.07 -29.84
C ILE A 131 1.90 14.58 -30.42
N ASN A 132 2.98 14.52 -29.67
CA ASN A 132 4.28 14.97 -30.14
C ASN A 132 4.83 14.09 -31.27
N GLU A 133 4.70 12.77 -31.16
CA GLU A 133 5.06 11.82 -32.23
C GLU A 133 4.32 12.13 -33.54
N ASN A 134 2.99 12.31 -33.48
CA ASN A 134 2.19 12.69 -34.66
C ASN A 134 2.56 14.06 -35.21
N LYS A 135 2.83 15.04 -34.35
CA LYS A 135 3.27 16.38 -34.78
C LYS A 135 4.60 16.31 -35.52
N ASP A 136 5.53 15.48 -35.06
CA ASP A 136 6.84 15.34 -35.70
C ASP A 136 6.72 14.63 -37.06
N GLU A 137 5.85 13.63 -37.19
CA GLU A 137 5.51 13.03 -38.49
C GLU A 137 4.92 14.09 -39.46
N MET A 138 3.96 14.89 -39.00
CA MET A 138 3.36 15.94 -39.82
C MET A 138 4.38 16.99 -40.26
N LYS A 139 5.29 17.42 -39.36
CA LYS A 139 6.38 18.33 -39.72
C LYS A 139 7.32 17.71 -40.75
N ALA A 140 7.67 16.44 -40.61
CA ALA A 140 8.52 15.74 -41.57
C ALA A 140 7.87 15.70 -42.96
N ARG A 141 6.57 15.39 -43.01
CA ARG A 141 5.79 15.43 -44.25
C ARG A 141 5.70 16.84 -44.85
N GLU A 142 5.42 17.84 -44.02
CA GLU A 142 5.38 19.25 -44.43
C GLU A 142 6.73 19.67 -45.04
N HIS A 143 7.84 19.28 -44.42
CA HIS A 143 9.19 19.56 -44.93
C HIS A 143 9.43 18.90 -46.30
N SER A 144 9.07 17.62 -46.45
CA SER A 144 9.18 16.89 -47.72
C SER A 144 8.35 17.48 -48.86
N ILE A 145 7.20 18.08 -48.56
CA ILE A 145 6.37 18.76 -49.57
C ILE A 145 6.97 20.13 -49.91
N LYS A 146 7.42 20.87 -48.90
CA LYS A 146 8.05 22.19 -49.06
C LYS A 146 9.29 22.14 -49.95
N THR A 147 10.10 21.08 -49.92
CA THR A 147 11.27 20.93 -50.81
C THR A 147 10.90 20.81 -52.29
N LYS A 148 9.65 20.42 -52.62
CA LYS A 148 9.16 20.31 -54.00
C LYS A 148 8.57 21.63 -54.53
N MET A 149 8.43 22.65 -53.68
CA MET A 149 7.85 23.93 -54.07
C MET A 149 8.91 24.81 -54.75
N PRO A 150 8.63 25.36 -55.95
CA PRO A 150 9.64 26.03 -56.78
C PRO A 150 10.25 27.30 -56.18
N ASN A 151 9.60 27.92 -55.17
CA ASN A 151 10.06 29.14 -54.50
C ASN A 151 10.27 28.99 -52.99
N HIS A 152 10.30 27.76 -52.46
CA HIS A 152 10.45 27.57 -51.02
C HIS A 152 11.91 27.72 -50.57
N ARG A 153 12.17 28.76 -49.79
CA ARG A 153 13.44 28.92 -49.07
C ARG A 153 13.29 28.34 -47.66
N PRO A 154 14.06 27.30 -47.28
CA PRO A 154 13.99 26.75 -45.94
C PRO A 154 14.37 27.84 -44.92
N ARG A 155 13.59 27.96 -43.85
CA ARG A 155 13.88 28.89 -42.76
C ARG A 155 15.10 28.33 -42.01
N ASN A 156 16.20 29.08 -41.95
CA ASN A 156 17.41 28.70 -41.21
C ASN A 156 17.05 28.49 -39.73
N ASN A 157 16.99 27.23 -39.30
CA ASN A 157 16.73 26.83 -37.93
C ASN A 157 17.77 25.75 -37.54
N PRO A 158 18.44 25.83 -36.38
CA PRO A 158 19.59 24.98 -36.05
C PRO A 158 19.32 23.46 -36.07
N VAL A 159 18.05 23.05 -36.01
CA VAL A 159 17.63 21.64 -36.05
C VAL A 159 17.83 21.00 -37.42
N ASN A 160 17.81 21.78 -38.51
CA ASN A 160 17.91 21.27 -39.88
C ASN A 160 19.37 20.97 -40.35
N LEU A 161 20.38 21.28 -39.52
CA LEU A 161 21.81 21.10 -39.85
C LEU A 161 22.40 19.76 -39.39
N ARG A 162 21.61 18.90 -38.72
CA ARG A 162 22.11 17.62 -38.15
C ARG A 162 21.96 16.40 -39.08
N THR A 163 21.44 16.56 -40.30
CA THR A 163 21.08 15.43 -41.18
C THR A 163 21.89 15.35 -42.47
N SER A 164 23.15 15.80 -42.46
CA SER A 164 24.08 15.59 -43.57
C SER A 164 25.41 15.04 -43.06
N TYR A 165 25.49 13.71 -43.02
CA TYR A 165 26.71 12.91 -43.13
C TYR A 165 26.47 11.86 -44.20
#